data_AF-A0A7X6PDX9-F1
#
_entry.id   AF-A0A7X6PDX9-F1
#
_cell.length_a   1.000
_cell.length_b   1.000
_cell.length_c   1.000
_cell.angle_alpha   90.00
_cell.angle_beta   90.00
_cell.angle_gamma   90.00
#
_symmetry.space_group_name_H-M   'P 1'
#
loop_
_entity.id
_entity.type
_entity.pdbx_description
1 polymer ?
#
loop_
_entity_poly.entity_id
_entity_poly.type
_entity_poly.pdbx_seq_one_letter_code
_entity_poly.pdbx_strand_id
1 'polypeptide(L)' 'VYISVDTVKYNAVNYKVSLRAELIRVILHGTLHLCGYRDGDEEELMIMKKRENELLERFLEG' A
#
# COMPACT_ATOMS: atom_id res chain seq x y z
N VAL A 1 13.14 3.05 -1.99
CA VAL A 1 12.10 2.00 -2.03
C VAL A 1 12.30 1.20 -3.30
N TYR A 2 12.55 -0.10 -3.20
CA TYR A 2 12.59 -1.01 -4.35
C TYR A 2 11.29 -1.81 -4.37
N ILE A 3 10.65 -1.93 -5.54
CA ILE A 3 9.37 -2.63 -5.69
C ILE A 3 9.54 -3.77 -6.67
N SER A 4 9.31 -4.99 -6.18
CA SER A 4 9.31 -6.20 -7.01
C SER A 4 7.96 -6.35 -7.71
N VAL A 5 7.96 -6.26 -9.04
CA VAL A 5 6.74 -6.41 -9.85
C VAL A 5 6.14 -7.82 -9.68
N ASP A 6 6.97 -8.84 -9.49
CA ASP A 6 6.50 -10.21 -9.27
C ASP A 6 5.77 -10.34 -7.93
N THR A 7 6.27 -9.68 -6.87
CA THR A 7 5.59 -9.61 -5.58
C THR A 7 4.25 -8.87 -5.69
N VAL A 8 4.21 -7.76 -6.41
CA VAL A 8 2.96 -7.01 -6.65
C VAL A 8 1.94 -7.87 -7.41
N LYS A 9 2.37 -8.61 -8.44
CA LYS A 9 1.50 -9.55 -9.17
C LYS A 9 0.97 -10.66 -8.26
N TYR A 10 1.84 -11.25 -7.45
CA TYR A 10 1.45 -12.28 -6.49
C TYR A 10 0.42 -11.74 -5.49
N ASN A 11 0.66 -10.57 -4.91
CA ASN A 11 -0.26 -9.92 -3.98
C ASN A 11 -1.59 -9.58 -4.63
N ALA A 12 -1.59 -9.05 -5.86
CA ALA A 12 -2.81 -8.70 -6.58
C ALA A 12 -3.73 -9.92 -6.75
N VAL A 13 -3.16 -11.09 -7.06
CA VAL A 13 -3.91 -12.35 -7.16
C VAL A 13 -4.43 -12.80 -5.79
N ASN A 14 -3.59 -12.79 -4.74
CA ASN A 14 -3.98 -13.23 -3.40
C ASN A 14 -5.06 -12.34 -2.77
N TYR A 15 -4.94 -11.03 -2.95
CA TYR A 15 -5.90 -10.06 -2.42
C TYR A 15 -7.09 -9.80 -3.37
N LYS A 16 -7.11 -10.45 -4.54
CA LYS A 16 -8.17 -10.29 -5.57
C LYS A 16 -8.38 -8.83 -5.97
N VAL A 17 -7.29 -8.07 -6.09
CA VAL A 17 -7.30 -6.67 -6.54
C VAL A 17 -6.60 -6.53 -7.89
N SER A 18 -6.80 -5.40 -8.56
CA SER A 18 -6.10 -5.15 -9.82
C SER A 18 -4.59 -4.94 -9.57
N LEU A 19 -3.76 -5.34 -10.55
CA LEU A 19 -2.32 -5.10 -10.49
C LEU A 19 -1.99 -3.61 -10.28
N ARG A 20 -2.77 -2.72 -10.90
CA ARG A 20 -2.63 -1.27 -10.75
C ARG A 20 -2.91 -0.82 -9.33
N ALA A 21 -3.98 -1.30 -8.71
CA ALA A 21 -4.33 -0.96 -7.33
C ALA A 21 -3.25 -1.46 -6.34
N GLU A 22 -2.77 -2.69 -6.51
CA GLU A 22 -1.71 -3.24 -5.64
C GLU A 22 -0.37 -2.51 -5.84
N LEU A 23 -0.02 -2.16 -7.09
CA LEU A 23 1.19 -1.40 -7.36
C LEU A 23 1.15 -0.03 -6.67
N ILE A 24 0.03 0.67 -6.80
CA ILE A 24 -0.17 1.96 -6.13
C ILE A 24 -0.10 1.77 -4.61
N ARG A 25 -0.74 0.73 -4.07
CA ARG A 25 -0.71 0.42 -2.63
C ARG A 25 0.71 0.23 -2.10
N VAL A 26 1.55 -0.54 -2.79
CA VAL A 26 2.94 -0.77 -2.38
C VAL A 26 3.79 0.51 -2.51
N ILE A 27 3.55 1.34 -3.51
CA ILE A 27 4.19 2.66 -3.64
C ILE A 27 3.79 3.57 -2.47
N LEU A 28 2.49 3.63 -2.15
CA LEU A 28 1.96 4.44 -1.04
C LEU A 28 2.52 3.95 0.29
N HIS A 29 2.52 2.64 0.53
CA HIS A 29 3.11 2.02 1.72
C HIS A 29 4.58 2.40 1.88
N GLY A 30 5.39 2.25 0.83
CA GLY A 30 6.79 2.67 0.85
C GLY A 30 6.97 4.18 1.06
N THR A 31 6.07 5.00 0.53
CA THR A 31 6.09 6.46 0.70
C THR A 31 5.72 6.86 2.14
N LEU A 32 4.71 6.22 2.72
CA LEU A 32 4.29 6.44 4.11
C LEU A 32 5.42 6.10 5.08
N HIS A 33 6.17 5.02 4.83
CA HIS A 33 7.38 4.71 5.59
C HIS A 33 8.43 5.82 5.50
N LEU A 34 8.66 6.40 4.32
CA LEU A 34 9.56 7.54 4.17
C LEU A 34 9.04 8.80 4.88
N CYS A 35 7.73 8.97 5.00
CA CYS A 35 7.08 10.03 5.77
C CYS A 35 7.10 9.79 7.29
N GLY A 36 7.65 8.67 7.77
CA GLY A 36 7.78 8.35 9.20
C GLY A 36 6.64 7.51 9.78
N TYR A 37 5.71 7.02 8.94
CA TYR A 37 4.72 6.03 9.39
C TYR A 37 5.40 4.67 9.56
N ARG A 38 5.02 3.97 10.63
CA ARG A 38 5.53 2.65 10.99
C ARG A 38 4.36 1.69 11.07
N ASP A 39 4.68 0.41 11.11
CA ASP A 39 3.75 -0.71 11.18
C ASP A 39 4.24 -1.78 12.16
N GLY A 40 5.01 -1.37 13.18
CA GLY A 40 5.69 -2.28 14.11
C GLY A 40 4.79 -2.80 15.22
N ASP A 41 3.75 -2.04 15.58
CA ASP A 41 2.70 -2.46 16.52
C ASP A 41 1.30 -2.36 15.91
N GLU A 42 0.30 -2.84 16.64
CA GLU A 42 -1.08 -2.95 16.15
C GLU A 42 -1.75 -1.58 15.93
N GLU A 43 -1.37 -0.56 16.71
CA GLU A 43 -1.89 0.80 16.58
C GLU A 43 -1.26 1.50 15.36
N GLU A 44 0.06 1.41 15.23
CA GLU A 44 0.83 1.85 14.08
C GLU A 44 0.32 1.20 12.78
N LEU A 45 0.10 -0.10 12.79
CA LEU A 45 -0.46 -0.84 11.65
C LEU A 45 -1.88 -0.38 11.28
N MET A 46 -2.72 -0.07 12.27
CA MET A 46 -4.05 0.48 12.01
C MET A 46 -3.97 1.86 11.34
N ILE A 47 -3.07 2.73 11.83
CA ILE A 47 -2.85 4.05 11.24
C ILE A 47 -2.31 3.91 9.82
N MET A 48 -1.33 3.03 9.60
CA MET A 48 -0.74 2.72 8.29
C MET A 48 -1.82 2.31 7.30
N LYS A 49 -2.63 1.30 7.63
CA LYS A 49 -3.72 0.79 6.77
C LYS A 49 -4.77 1.86 6.48
N LYS A 50 -5.13 2.69 7.47
CA LYS A 50 -6.07 3.79 7.27
C LYS A 50 -5.54 4.79 6.26
N ARG A 51 -4.27 5.19 6.38
CA ARG A 51 -3.63 6.14 5.44
C ARG A 51 -3.47 5.56 4.04
N GLU A 52 -3.10 4.29 3.93
CA GLU A 52 -3.03 3.60 2.64
C GLU A 52 -4.38 3.60 1.93
N ASN A 53 -5.46 3.26 2.64
CA ASN A 53 -6.81 3.23 2.05
C ASN A 53 -7.29 4.63 1.65
N GLU A 54 -7.11 5.65 2.51
CA GLU A 54 -7.43 7.05 2.21
C GLU A 54 -6.71 7.55 0.95
N LEU A 55 -5.42 7.25 0.81
CA LEU A 55 -4.62 7.66 -0.34
C LEU A 55 -4.97 6.87 -1.59
N LEU A 56 -5.23 5.56 -1.45
CA LEU A 56 -5.60 4.70 -2.57
C LEU A 56 -6.94 5.11 -3.17
N GLU A 57 -7.94 5.40 -2.34
CA GLU A 57 -9.24 5.93 -2.78
C GLU A 57 -9.05 7.23 -3.57
N ARG A 58 -8.32 8.21 -3.01
CA ARG A 58 -8.01 9.47 -3.69
C ARG A 58 -7.26 9.31 -5.02
N PHE A 59 -6.41 8.28 -5.16
CA PHE A 59 -5.67 8.01 -6.39
C PHE A 59 -6.49 7.25 -7.44
N LEU A 60 -7.55 6.54 -7.03
CA LEU A 60 -8.40 5.75 -7.92
C LEU A 60 -9.69 6.47 -8.32
N GLU A 61 -10.13 7.45 -7.54
CA GLU A 61 -11.22 8.37 -7.89
C GLU A 61 -10.80 9.44 -8.92
N GLY A 62 -9.50 9.56 -9.20
CA GLY A 62 -8.92 10.49 -10.18
C GLY A 62 -8.73 9.93 -11.58
#